data_AF-A0A7S1RG84-F1
#
_entry.id   AF-A0A7S1RG84-F1
#
_cell.length_a   1.000
_cell.length_b   1.000
_cell.length_c   1.000
_cell.angle_alpha   90.00
_cell.angle_beta   90.00
_cell.angle_gamma   90.00
#
_symmetry.space_group_name_H-M   'P 1'
#
loop_
_entity.id
_entity.type
_entity.pdbx_description
1 polymer ?
#
loop_
_entity_poly.entity_id
_entity_poly.type
_entity_poly.pdbx_seq_one_letter_code
_entity_poly.pdbx_strand_id
1 'polypeptide(L)'
;RGENPADAAGVDELRRQLGEKQREAQELERRIAAAEERAGTKSTAKALSIVIPMGGLGDSFAEAGFRFPRPLVNIVGRPVLMWLLDHLSIKPQDTVILVLPAIMERQFGISKMLSGHYPAHNVRVLTLPFETRGWAETLFAVVRQMSAQELRNRLVTLDCSTIFYGVDLLAKCRQLEHGVSASAFFDAESASKLWSSGHVPAQFSYVQLDSEGYITAVREKTVISSYANVGAYIFHSAKHFRSVAERLLETPDRAAQGGLYASDVISLMLEEKERFYGLRVEEGALAICATPMQLEHFIRRVSSGDVPASRKMRFCFDLDGTLVTEPRKPGDMSTCDPIAKAISIVRQLHQAGHTIIITTARGMSGGGVDTAIAAYGHSTFSLLKDLGIPYDEIHFGKPHADVYVDTRSLNAMADIERDLGWHVGPSHVHSQ
;
A
#
# COMPACT_ATOMS: atom_id res chain seq x y z
N ARG A 1 28.42 34.82 -45.61
CA ARG A 1 27.50 33.79 -45.10
C ARG A 1 26.52 33.51 -46.24
N GLY A 2 26.80 32.49 -47.07
CA GLY A 2 25.91 32.13 -48.16
C GLY A 2 25.16 30.88 -47.75
N GLU A 3 23.92 31.03 -47.29
CA GLU A 3 23.00 29.90 -47.17
C GLU A 3 22.55 29.52 -48.58
N ASN A 4 22.77 28.27 -48.94
CA ASN A 4 22.46 27.74 -50.26
C ASN A 4 20.93 27.58 -50.37
N PRO A 5 20.23 28.25 -51.30
CA PRO A 5 18.77 28.20 -51.40
C PRO A 5 18.19 26.79 -51.63
N ALA A 6 19.03 25.85 -52.06
CA ALA A 6 18.67 24.45 -52.29
C ALA A 6 18.38 23.64 -51.00
N ASP A 7 18.96 24.02 -49.86
CA ASP A 7 18.79 23.28 -48.59
C ASP A 7 17.49 23.64 -47.86
N ALA A 8 17.03 24.89 -47.98
CA ALA A 8 15.78 25.34 -47.35
C ALA A 8 14.54 24.68 -47.95
N ALA A 9 14.52 24.51 -49.28
CA ALA A 9 13.42 23.84 -49.97
C ALA A 9 13.29 22.35 -49.63
N GLY A 10 14.42 21.66 -49.39
CA GLY A 10 14.44 20.26 -48.95
C GLY A 10 13.91 20.07 -47.53
N VAL A 11 14.22 21.00 -46.62
CA VAL A 11 13.73 20.97 -45.24
C VAL A 11 12.21 21.22 -45.18
N ASP A 12 11.70 22.15 -45.98
CA ASP A 12 10.26 22.44 -46.01
C ASP A 12 9.45 21.28 -46.62
N GLU A 13 9.99 20.60 -47.63
CA GLU A 13 9.37 19.39 -48.19
C GLU A 13 9.34 18.24 -47.15
N LEU A 14 10.43 18.04 -46.40
CA LEU A 14 10.48 17.05 -45.31
C LEU A 14 9.48 17.38 -44.18
N ARG A 15 9.31 18.66 -43.83
CA ARG A 15 8.30 19.10 -42.85
C ARG A 15 6.88 18.84 -43.34
N ARG A 16 6.61 19.06 -44.63
CA ARG A 16 5.32 18.76 -45.25
C ARG A 16 5.03 17.26 -45.20
N GLN A 17 6.00 16.43 -45.57
CA GLN A 17 5.89 14.96 -45.51
C GLN A 17 5.69 14.45 -44.08
N LEU A 18 6.36 15.05 -43.09
CA LEU A 18 6.16 14.73 -41.68
C LEU A 18 4.73 15.08 -41.22
N GLY A 19 4.21 16.25 -41.61
CA GLY A 19 2.85 16.66 -41.29
C GLY A 19 1.79 15.76 -41.92
N GLU A 20 2.00 15.31 -43.16
CA GLU A 20 1.13 14.33 -43.83
C GLU A 20 1.15 12.98 -43.12
N LYS A 21 2.35 12.47 -42.77
CA LYS A 21 2.49 11.21 -42.01
C LYS A 21 1.87 11.27 -40.62
N GLN A 22 1.95 12.41 -39.94
CA GLN A 22 1.30 12.63 -38.66
C GLN A 22 -0.24 12.63 -38.77
N ARG A 23 -0.79 13.20 -39.85
CA ARG A 23 -2.24 13.14 -40.13
C ARG A 23 -2.71 11.73 -40.44
N GLU A 24 -1.96 11.00 -41.28
CA GLU A 24 -2.23 9.58 -41.57
C GLU A 24 -2.21 8.73 -40.29
N ALA A 25 -1.24 8.95 -39.41
CA ALA A 25 -1.15 8.25 -38.12
C ALA A 25 -2.34 8.56 -37.21
N GLN A 26 -2.74 9.83 -37.10
CA GLN A 26 -3.92 10.24 -36.33
C GLN A 26 -5.22 9.62 -36.88
N GLU A 27 -5.35 9.53 -38.20
CA GLU A 27 -6.51 8.92 -38.83
C GLU A 27 -6.55 7.40 -38.63
N LEU A 28 -5.39 6.74 -38.69
CA LEU A 28 -5.27 5.32 -38.37
C LEU A 28 -5.60 5.04 -36.90
N GLU A 29 -5.13 5.87 -35.97
CA GLU A 29 -5.47 5.78 -34.54
C GLU A 29 -6.99 5.92 -34.32
N ARG A 30 -7.66 6.86 -35.00
CA ARG A 30 -9.14 7.01 -34.93
C ARG A 30 -9.87 5.78 -35.47
N ARG A 31 -9.37 5.17 -36.56
CA ARG A 31 -9.95 3.96 -37.14
C ARG A 31 -9.77 2.74 -36.25
N ILE A 32 -8.64 2.62 -35.56
CA ILE A 32 -8.40 1.57 -34.55
C ILE A 32 -9.38 1.75 -33.39
N ALA A 33 -9.52 2.95 -32.84
CA ALA A 33 -10.45 3.22 -31.75
C ALA A 33 -11.91 2.90 -32.12
N ALA A 34 -12.35 3.28 -33.33
CA ALA A 34 -13.68 2.96 -33.82
C ALA A 34 -13.88 1.45 -34.09
N ALA A 35 -12.82 0.73 -34.48
CA ALA A 35 -12.86 -0.73 -34.65
C ALA A 35 -12.91 -1.47 -33.31
N GLU A 36 -12.17 -0.99 -32.31
CA GLU A 36 -12.21 -1.49 -30.93
C GLU A 36 -13.60 -1.27 -30.31
N GLU A 37 -14.22 -0.12 -30.55
CA GLU A 37 -15.58 0.21 -30.11
C GLU A 37 -16.62 -0.73 -30.75
N ARG A 38 -16.48 -1.02 -32.06
CA ARG A 38 -17.35 -1.97 -32.77
C ARG A 38 -17.12 -3.43 -32.35
N ALA A 39 -15.90 -3.78 -31.96
CA ALA A 39 -15.59 -5.11 -31.42
C ALA A 39 -16.08 -5.28 -29.96
N GLY A 40 -16.41 -4.18 -29.27
CA GLY A 40 -16.68 -4.10 -27.84
C GLY A 40 -18.12 -4.36 -27.36
N THR A 41 -18.97 -5.09 -28.11
CA THR A 41 -20.32 -5.51 -27.64
C THR A 41 -20.31 -6.62 -26.57
N LYS A 42 -19.21 -6.79 -25.85
CA LYS A 42 -19.13 -7.43 -24.53
C LYS A 42 -18.36 -6.49 -23.63
N SER A 43 -19.02 -5.90 -22.64
CA SER A 43 -18.42 -4.99 -21.67
C SER A 43 -17.21 -5.65 -20.99
N THR A 44 -16.00 -5.38 -21.51
CA THR A 44 -14.74 -5.61 -20.82
C THR A 44 -14.44 -4.33 -20.07
N ALA A 45 -14.36 -4.41 -18.74
CA ALA A 45 -14.09 -3.24 -17.92
C ALA A 45 -12.79 -2.53 -18.42
N LYS A 46 -12.82 -1.20 -18.55
CA LYS A 46 -11.67 -0.42 -19.05
C LYS A 46 -10.43 -0.69 -18.18
N ALA A 47 -9.30 -1.02 -18.83
CA ALA A 47 -8.03 -1.27 -18.18
C ALA A 47 -7.48 0.00 -17.52
N LEU A 48 -6.86 -0.15 -16.35
CA LEU A 48 -6.21 0.91 -15.60
C LEU A 48 -4.69 0.72 -15.58
N SER A 49 -3.96 1.84 -15.59
CA SER A 49 -2.55 1.88 -15.21
C SER A 49 -2.47 2.40 -13.78
N ILE A 50 -2.23 1.51 -12.82
CA ILE A 50 -2.22 1.80 -11.39
C ILE A 50 -0.76 1.98 -10.96
N VAL A 51 -0.42 3.12 -10.37
CA VAL A 51 0.94 3.41 -9.89
C VAL A 51 0.93 3.71 -8.40
N ILE A 52 1.78 3.03 -7.65
CA ILE A 52 1.92 3.19 -6.20
C ILE A 52 3.36 3.66 -5.91
N PRO A 53 3.59 4.97 -5.76
CA PRO A 53 4.88 5.47 -5.32
C PRO A 53 5.15 5.14 -3.86
N MET A 54 6.34 4.59 -3.61
CA MET A 54 6.87 4.20 -2.30
C MET A 54 8.16 4.98 -2.03
N GLY A 55 8.10 6.31 -2.23
CA GLY A 55 9.17 7.23 -1.86
C GLY A 55 9.10 7.63 -0.39
N GLY A 56 10.24 8.05 0.17
CA GLY A 56 10.38 8.43 1.58
C GLY A 56 10.72 7.23 2.44
N LEU A 57 11.94 7.20 3.00
CA LEU A 57 12.45 6.09 3.80
C LEU A 57 11.73 5.91 5.15
N GLY A 58 10.84 6.84 5.52
CA GLY A 58 10.03 6.74 6.72
C GLY A 58 10.85 6.90 7.98
N ASP A 59 11.65 7.96 8.05
CA ASP A 59 12.54 8.25 9.19
C ASP A 59 11.78 8.21 10.52
N SER A 60 10.54 8.70 10.55
CA SER A 60 9.66 8.65 11.73
C SER A 60 9.31 7.23 12.21
N PHE A 61 9.27 6.24 11.31
CA PHE A 61 9.08 4.84 11.69
C PHE A 61 10.36 4.25 12.26
N ALA A 62 11.52 4.55 11.67
CA ALA A 62 12.80 4.14 12.24
C ALA A 62 13.02 4.76 13.64
N GLU A 63 12.71 6.05 13.80
CA GLU A 63 12.74 6.78 15.08
C GLU A 63 11.78 6.20 16.12
N ALA A 64 10.59 5.74 15.70
CA ALA A 64 9.65 5.03 16.55
C ALA A 64 10.05 3.57 16.84
N GLY A 65 11.20 3.11 16.32
CA GLY A 65 11.77 1.79 16.59
C GLY A 65 11.16 0.66 15.75
N PHE A 66 10.60 0.96 14.58
CA PHE A 66 10.22 -0.06 13.60
C PHE A 66 11.45 -0.55 12.83
N ARG A 67 11.51 -1.87 12.61
CA ARG A 67 12.60 -2.50 11.84
C ARG A 67 12.45 -2.37 10.34
N PHE A 68 11.21 -2.26 9.87
CA PHE A 68 10.86 -2.21 8.47
C PHE A 68 10.42 -0.80 8.08
N PRO A 69 10.70 -0.37 6.82
CA PRO A 69 10.14 0.87 6.32
C PRO A 69 8.61 0.77 6.29
N ARG A 70 7.94 1.92 6.45
CA ARG A 70 6.48 2.02 6.64
C ARG A 70 5.63 1.06 5.78
N PRO A 71 5.78 0.97 4.44
CA PRO A 71 4.91 0.09 3.64
C PRO A 71 5.06 -1.41 3.97
N LEU A 72 6.15 -1.79 4.62
CA LEU A 72 6.48 -3.15 5.01
C LEU A 72 6.22 -3.44 6.50
N VAL A 73 5.76 -2.45 7.26
CA VAL A 73 5.31 -2.67 8.65
C VAL A 73 4.01 -3.45 8.64
N ASN A 74 3.85 -4.37 9.60
CA ASN A 74 2.69 -5.26 9.67
C ASN A 74 1.49 -4.60 10.35
N ILE A 75 0.31 -5.02 9.88
CA ILE A 75 -0.98 -4.94 10.56
C ILE A 75 -1.50 -6.37 10.57
N VAL A 76 -1.62 -6.98 11.76
CA VAL A 76 -2.02 -8.39 11.94
C VAL A 76 -1.20 -9.37 11.08
N GLY A 77 0.12 -9.23 11.14
CA GLY A 77 1.07 -10.10 10.42
C GLY A 77 1.15 -9.87 8.91
N ARG A 78 0.46 -8.85 8.38
CA ARG A 78 0.44 -8.54 6.96
C ARG A 78 0.89 -7.09 6.70
N PRO A 79 1.82 -6.83 5.77
CA PRO A 79 2.33 -5.49 5.50
C PRO A 79 1.26 -4.46 5.10
N VAL A 80 1.43 -3.19 5.49
CA VAL A 80 0.57 -2.04 5.08
C VAL A 80 0.36 -2.02 3.56
N LEU A 81 1.41 -2.25 2.78
CA LEU A 81 1.32 -2.31 1.32
C LEU A 81 0.37 -3.41 0.84
N MET A 82 0.40 -4.58 1.47
CA MET A 82 -0.50 -5.67 1.13
C MET A 82 -1.93 -5.38 1.56
N TRP A 83 -2.12 -4.70 2.70
CA TRP A 83 -3.44 -4.20 3.08
C TRP A 83 -4.03 -3.25 2.04
N LEU A 84 -3.23 -2.36 1.45
CA LEU A 84 -3.69 -1.56 0.31
C LEU A 84 -4.10 -2.47 -0.86
N LEU A 85 -3.21 -3.34 -1.33
CA LEU A 85 -3.44 -4.17 -2.52
C LEU A 85 -4.63 -5.14 -2.37
N ASP A 86 -4.80 -5.77 -1.20
CA ASP A 86 -5.91 -6.69 -0.90
C ASP A 86 -7.29 -6.03 -1.09
N HIS A 87 -7.39 -4.72 -0.85
CA HIS A 87 -8.63 -3.97 -0.92
C HIS A 87 -8.85 -3.27 -2.26
N LEU A 88 -7.99 -3.51 -3.26
CA LEU A 88 -8.16 -3.01 -4.62
C LEU A 88 -8.80 -4.07 -5.51
N SER A 89 -9.86 -3.69 -6.24
CA SER A 89 -10.50 -4.56 -7.25
C SER A 89 -9.69 -4.63 -8.55
N ILE A 90 -8.44 -5.08 -8.47
CA ILE A 90 -7.52 -5.24 -9.60
C ILE A 90 -8.09 -6.31 -10.56
N LYS A 91 -8.19 -5.97 -11.84
CA LYS A 91 -8.65 -6.88 -12.91
C LYS A 91 -7.46 -7.40 -13.71
N PRO A 92 -7.59 -8.55 -14.41
CA PRO A 92 -6.49 -9.14 -15.19
C PRO A 92 -5.87 -8.21 -16.24
N GLN A 93 -6.67 -7.29 -16.79
CA GLN A 93 -6.23 -6.31 -17.78
C GLN A 93 -5.55 -5.05 -17.20
N ASP A 94 -5.59 -4.86 -15.87
CA ASP A 94 -4.93 -3.72 -15.23
C ASP A 94 -3.43 -3.99 -15.10
N THR A 95 -2.64 -2.92 -15.13
CA THR A 95 -1.22 -2.97 -14.74
C THR A 95 -1.06 -2.28 -13.40
N VAL A 96 -0.39 -2.92 -12.44
CA VAL A 96 0.05 -2.29 -11.19
C VAL A 96 1.56 -2.11 -11.21
N ILE A 97 2.03 -0.88 -11.05
CA ILE A 97 3.45 -0.53 -11.00
C ILE A 97 3.76 0.08 -9.64
N LEU A 98 4.57 -0.59 -8.84
CA LEU A 98 5.12 -0.02 -7.63
C LEU A 98 6.45 0.63 -7.96
N VAL A 99 6.67 1.86 -7.51
CA VAL A 99 7.94 2.56 -7.73
C VAL A 99 8.62 2.84 -6.40
N LEU A 100 9.86 2.40 -6.25
CA LEU A 100 10.62 2.49 -5.00
C LEU A 100 12.11 2.73 -5.23
N PRO A 101 12.84 3.23 -4.21
CA PRO A 101 14.30 3.30 -4.26
C PRO A 101 14.93 1.92 -4.49
N ALA A 102 15.96 1.84 -5.34
CA ALA A 102 16.64 0.58 -5.64
C ALA A 102 17.24 -0.12 -4.41
N ILE A 103 17.60 0.64 -3.37
CA ILE A 103 18.08 0.08 -2.10
C ILE A 103 16.99 -0.72 -1.37
N MET A 104 15.73 -0.27 -1.40
CA MET A 104 14.62 -0.93 -0.74
C MET A 104 14.33 -2.28 -1.41
N GLU A 105 14.39 -2.34 -2.74
CA GLU A 105 14.26 -3.61 -3.47
C GLU A 105 15.39 -4.58 -3.12
N ARG A 106 16.64 -4.11 -3.06
CA ARG A 106 17.79 -4.95 -2.70
C ARG A 106 17.70 -5.49 -1.26
N GLN A 107 17.20 -4.69 -0.33
CA GLN A 107 17.12 -5.08 1.08
C GLN A 107 15.96 -6.03 1.37
N PHE A 108 14.80 -5.82 0.74
CA PHE A 108 13.56 -6.50 1.12
C PHE A 108 12.98 -7.42 0.05
N GLY A 109 13.50 -7.40 -1.18
CA GLY A 109 13.06 -8.28 -2.26
C GLY A 109 11.56 -8.14 -2.58
N ILE A 110 11.07 -6.90 -2.66
CA ILE A 110 9.63 -6.59 -2.79
C ILE A 110 9.07 -7.19 -4.08
N SER A 111 9.82 -7.17 -5.19
CA SER A 111 9.39 -7.81 -6.44
C SER A 111 9.02 -9.29 -6.24
N LYS A 112 9.91 -10.06 -5.61
CA LYS A 112 9.71 -11.49 -5.31
C LYS A 112 8.53 -11.70 -4.37
N MET A 113 8.41 -10.86 -3.34
CA MET A 113 7.31 -10.89 -2.39
C MET A 113 5.96 -10.71 -3.11
N LEU A 114 5.85 -9.72 -4.01
CA LEU A 114 4.63 -9.43 -4.75
C LEU A 114 4.28 -10.55 -5.74
N SER A 115 5.25 -11.09 -6.48
CA SER A 115 5.00 -12.21 -7.39
C SER A 115 4.45 -13.45 -6.68
N GLY A 116 4.89 -13.71 -5.44
CA GLY A 116 4.37 -14.81 -4.64
C GLY A 116 2.94 -14.58 -4.12
N HIS A 117 2.60 -13.35 -3.75
CA HIS A 117 1.29 -13.02 -3.14
C HIS A 117 0.20 -12.70 -4.17
N TYR A 118 0.57 -12.16 -5.33
CA TYR A 118 -0.35 -11.71 -6.37
C TYR A 118 -0.06 -12.34 -7.75
N PRO A 119 0.09 -13.68 -7.85
CA PRO A 119 0.50 -14.34 -9.09
C PRO A 119 -0.53 -14.21 -10.23
N ALA A 120 -1.79 -13.91 -9.90
CA ALA A 120 -2.87 -13.74 -10.87
C ALA A 120 -2.98 -12.30 -11.44
N HIS A 121 -2.15 -11.36 -10.96
CA HIS A 121 -2.22 -9.95 -11.33
C HIS A 121 -0.92 -9.50 -12.00
N ASN A 122 -1.03 -8.58 -12.97
CA ASN A 122 0.13 -7.94 -13.59
C ASN A 122 0.68 -6.85 -12.65
N VAL A 123 1.45 -7.28 -11.64
CA VAL A 123 2.10 -6.41 -10.66
C VAL A 123 3.60 -6.42 -10.90
N ARG A 124 4.21 -5.25 -11.09
CA ARG A 124 5.66 -5.11 -11.26
C ARG A 124 6.26 -3.99 -10.43
N VAL A 125 7.55 -4.14 -10.13
CA VAL A 125 8.36 -3.14 -9.43
C VAL A 125 9.22 -2.39 -10.44
N LEU A 126 9.25 -1.07 -10.31
CA LEU A 126 10.18 -0.17 -10.98
C LEU A 126 11.07 0.46 -9.92
N THR A 127 12.39 0.32 -10.06
CA THR A 127 13.34 0.89 -9.11
C THR A 127 13.92 2.20 -9.59
N LEU A 128 14.09 3.15 -8.67
CA LEU A 128 14.78 4.41 -8.94
C LEU A 128 16.17 4.38 -8.27
N PRO A 129 17.26 4.62 -9.01
CA PRO A 129 18.61 4.63 -8.46
C PRO A 129 18.99 5.97 -7.79
N PHE A 130 18.08 6.94 -7.77
CA PHE A 130 18.27 8.28 -7.22
C PHE A 130 17.01 8.75 -6.48
N GLU A 131 17.17 9.74 -5.61
CA GLU A 131 16.06 10.46 -5.00
C GLU A 131 15.45 11.44 -6.01
N THR A 132 14.13 11.60 -5.95
CA THR A 132 13.41 12.54 -6.80
C THR A 132 13.01 13.79 -6.01
N ARG A 133 12.84 14.91 -6.69
CA ARG A 133 12.35 16.20 -6.21
C ARG A 133 10.88 16.18 -5.75
N GLY A 134 10.19 15.06 -5.88
CA GLY A 134 8.83 14.87 -5.37
C GLY A 134 8.03 13.85 -6.15
N TRP A 135 6.75 13.77 -5.80
CA TRP A 135 5.78 12.86 -6.39
C TRP A 135 5.71 13.01 -7.92
N ALA A 136 5.68 14.23 -8.46
CA ALA A 136 5.52 14.44 -9.91
C ALA A 136 6.72 13.91 -10.70
N GLU A 137 7.95 14.10 -10.20
CA GLU A 137 9.15 13.56 -10.84
C GLU A 137 9.21 12.04 -10.74
N THR A 138 8.84 11.47 -9.58
CA THR A 138 8.70 10.01 -9.42
C THR A 138 7.74 9.43 -10.46
N LEU A 139 6.54 10.01 -10.59
CA LEU A 139 5.54 9.52 -11.53
C LEU A 139 5.96 9.74 -12.99
N PHE A 140 6.65 10.84 -13.29
CA PHE A 140 7.22 11.07 -14.61
C PHE A 140 8.22 9.98 -15.01
N ALA A 141 9.11 9.57 -14.10
CA ALA A 141 10.07 8.49 -14.32
C ALA A 141 9.36 7.14 -14.61
N VAL A 142 8.19 6.90 -14.00
CA VAL A 142 7.37 5.70 -14.27
C VAL A 142 6.70 5.77 -15.64
N VAL A 143 5.99 6.85 -15.97
CA VAL A 143 5.25 6.94 -17.24
C VAL A 143 6.17 6.98 -18.47
N ARG A 144 7.44 7.38 -18.29
CA ARG A 144 8.46 7.26 -19.36
C ARG A 144 8.81 5.82 -19.72
N GLN A 145 8.55 4.87 -18.82
CA GLN A 145 8.84 3.44 -19.00
C GLN A 145 7.59 2.62 -19.31
N MET A 146 6.41 3.26 -19.34
CA MET A 146 5.16 2.60 -19.71
C MET A 146 5.13 2.26 -21.21
N SER A 147 4.54 1.11 -21.52
CA SER A 147 4.20 0.72 -22.89
C SER A 147 3.17 1.66 -23.51
N ALA A 148 3.04 1.62 -24.84
CA ALA A 148 2.02 2.40 -25.55
C ALA A 148 0.59 2.10 -25.07
N GLN A 149 0.30 0.85 -24.68
CA GLN A 149 -1.00 0.47 -24.12
C GLN A 149 -1.22 1.08 -22.74
N GLU A 150 -0.24 0.95 -21.83
CA GLU A 150 -0.31 1.52 -20.48
C GLU A 150 -0.47 3.04 -20.50
N LEU A 151 0.16 3.72 -21.47
CA LEU A 151 0.04 5.16 -21.68
C LEU A 151 -1.36 5.60 -22.14
N ARG A 152 -2.10 4.76 -22.86
CA ARG A 152 -3.48 5.06 -23.28
C ARG A 152 -4.48 4.90 -22.14
N ASN A 153 -4.19 4.02 -21.19
CA ASN A 153 -5.09 3.76 -20.07
C ASN A 153 -5.20 4.98 -19.14
N ARG A 154 -6.30 5.02 -18.39
CA ARG A 154 -6.49 5.92 -17.25
C ARG A 154 -5.40 5.63 -16.21
N LEU A 155 -4.69 6.67 -15.77
CA LEU A 155 -3.66 6.58 -14.74
C LEU A 155 -4.31 6.75 -13.37
N VAL A 156 -4.20 5.75 -12.51
CA VAL A 156 -4.62 5.81 -11.11
C VAL A 156 -3.38 5.79 -10.25
N THR A 157 -3.17 6.80 -9.42
CA THR A 157 -2.03 6.85 -8.51
C THR A 157 -2.52 6.78 -7.07
N LEU A 158 -1.93 5.90 -6.26
CA LEU A 158 -2.36 5.67 -4.89
C LEU A 158 -1.18 5.80 -3.93
N ASP A 159 -1.38 6.51 -2.82
CA ASP A 159 -0.42 6.57 -1.73
C ASP A 159 -0.33 5.22 -1.00
N CYS A 160 0.89 4.70 -0.84
CA CYS A 160 1.12 3.43 -0.14
C CYS A 160 0.86 3.48 1.37
N SER A 161 0.38 4.60 1.94
CA SER A 161 -0.11 4.73 3.32
C SER A 161 -1.61 4.62 3.47
N THR A 162 -2.38 4.70 2.38
CA THR A 162 -3.84 4.72 2.48
C THR A 162 -4.42 3.36 2.16
N ILE A 163 -5.28 2.86 3.05
CA ILE A 163 -5.97 1.57 2.94
C ILE A 163 -7.47 1.85 2.72
N PHE A 164 -8.06 1.26 1.68
CA PHE A 164 -9.45 1.49 1.27
C PHE A 164 -10.37 0.31 1.66
N TYR A 165 -10.51 0.01 2.95
CA TYR A 165 -11.20 -1.22 3.39
C TYR A 165 -12.74 -1.18 3.29
N GLY A 166 -13.34 0.02 3.16
CA GLY A 166 -14.79 0.19 3.04
C GLY A 166 -15.24 0.75 1.69
N VAL A 167 -14.34 0.87 0.72
CA VAL A 167 -14.63 1.48 -0.59
C VAL A 167 -13.88 0.79 -1.73
N ASP A 168 -14.59 0.43 -2.80
CA ASP A 168 -13.95 -0.01 -4.03
C ASP A 168 -13.57 1.20 -4.89
N LEU A 169 -12.39 1.77 -4.61
CA LEU A 169 -11.89 2.95 -5.31
C LEU A 169 -11.70 2.68 -6.81
N LEU A 170 -11.18 1.51 -7.18
CA LEU A 170 -10.94 1.21 -8.60
C LEU A 170 -12.25 1.02 -9.38
N ALA A 171 -13.31 0.49 -8.77
CA ALA A 171 -14.63 0.46 -9.39
C ALA A 171 -15.15 1.87 -9.67
N LYS A 172 -15.03 2.79 -8.70
CA LYS A 172 -15.38 4.22 -8.90
C LYS A 172 -14.55 4.84 -10.03
N CYS A 173 -13.25 4.56 -10.09
CA CYS A 173 -12.37 5.04 -11.18
C CYS A 173 -12.84 4.60 -12.58
N ARG A 174 -13.38 3.38 -12.70
CA ARG A 174 -13.88 2.84 -13.99
C ARG A 174 -15.23 3.43 -14.40
N GLN A 175 -16.00 3.95 -13.45
CA GLN A 175 -17.29 4.59 -13.68
C GLN A 175 -17.17 6.06 -14.11
N LEU A 176 -15.99 6.67 -13.95
CA LEU A 176 -15.74 8.03 -14.39
C LEU A 176 -16.00 8.20 -15.90
N GLU A 177 -16.62 9.33 -16.24
CA GLU A 177 -16.86 9.73 -17.63
C GLU A 177 -15.57 9.75 -18.45
N HIS A 178 -15.70 9.53 -19.76
CA HIS A 178 -14.57 9.57 -20.67
C HIS A 178 -13.94 10.97 -20.69
N GLY A 179 -12.61 11.05 -20.58
CA GLY A 179 -11.87 12.33 -20.57
C GLY A 179 -11.92 13.09 -19.24
N VAL A 180 -12.71 12.66 -18.25
CA VAL A 180 -12.76 13.30 -16.94
C VAL A 180 -11.71 12.71 -16.02
N SER A 181 -10.83 13.57 -15.48
CA SER A 181 -9.90 13.23 -14.40
C SER A 181 -10.62 13.31 -13.05
N ALA A 182 -10.02 12.80 -11.99
CA ALA A 182 -10.60 12.86 -10.65
C ALA A 182 -9.54 12.89 -9.56
N SER A 183 -9.95 13.30 -8.37
CA SER A 183 -9.15 13.25 -7.17
C SER A 183 -10.06 12.84 -6.01
N ALA A 184 -9.64 11.84 -5.24
CA ALA A 184 -10.45 11.33 -4.15
C ALA A 184 -10.16 12.09 -2.85
N PHE A 185 -11.22 12.40 -2.11
CA PHE A 185 -11.14 13.20 -0.90
C PHE A 185 -12.08 12.66 0.17
N PHE A 186 -11.81 13.01 1.41
CA PHE A 186 -12.72 12.82 2.54
C PHE A 186 -13.03 14.17 3.17
N ASP A 187 -14.19 14.25 3.83
CA ASP A 187 -14.53 15.40 4.63
C ASP A 187 -13.75 15.33 5.94
N ALA A 188 -12.81 16.27 6.09
CA ALA A 188 -11.92 16.34 7.24
C ALA A 188 -12.46 17.32 8.30
N GLU A 189 -13.77 17.61 8.33
CA GLU A 189 -14.39 18.42 9.40
C GLU A 189 -14.04 17.93 10.82
N SER A 190 -13.79 16.64 11.03
CA SER A 190 -13.25 16.11 12.30
C SER A 190 -11.87 16.69 12.63
N ALA A 191 -11.01 16.88 11.63
CA ALA A 191 -9.72 17.55 11.75
C ALA A 191 -9.85 19.09 11.86
N SER A 192 -11.04 19.66 11.64
CA SER A 192 -11.32 21.09 11.91
C SER A 192 -11.39 21.45 13.38
N LYS A 193 -11.67 20.46 14.22
CA LYS A 193 -11.48 20.59 15.67
C LYS A 193 -10.00 20.60 16.08
N LEU A 194 -9.10 20.01 15.27
CA LEU A 194 -7.65 20.18 15.42
C LEU A 194 -7.20 21.57 14.92
N TRP A 195 -7.84 22.12 13.88
CA TRP A 195 -7.55 23.47 13.35
C TRP A 195 -7.91 24.60 14.32
N SER A 196 -8.96 24.45 15.13
CA SER A 196 -9.38 25.43 16.13
C SER A 196 -8.51 25.46 17.40
N SER A 197 -7.54 24.53 17.54
CA SER A 197 -6.57 24.50 18.64
C SER A 197 -5.20 25.12 18.28
N GLY A 198 -5.06 25.68 17.08
CA GLY A 198 -4.05 26.70 16.75
C GLY A 198 -2.62 26.24 16.43
N HIS A 199 -2.26 24.95 16.37
CA HIS A 199 -0.83 24.57 16.22
C HIS A 199 -0.51 23.33 15.36
N VAL A 200 -1.45 22.76 14.59
CA VAL A 200 -1.13 21.59 13.74
C VAL A 200 -0.92 22.04 12.28
N PRO A 201 0.28 21.86 11.71
CA PRO A 201 0.52 22.11 10.28
C PRO A 201 -0.42 21.27 9.41
N ALA A 202 -0.82 21.84 8.27
CA ALA A 202 -1.62 21.11 7.28
C ALA A 202 -0.88 19.86 6.78
N GLN A 203 -1.53 18.70 6.89
CA GLN A 203 -0.90 17.39 6.62
C GLN A 203 -1.23 16.80 5.25
N PHE A 204 -2.22 17.38 4.54
CA PHE A 204 -2.77 16.82 3.31
C PHE A 204 -2.70 17.83 2.15
N SER A 205 -2.98 17.33 0.95
CA SER A 205 -3.45 18.16 -0.16
C SER A 205 -4.94 18.44 0.02
N TYR A 206 -5.39 19.68 -0.18
CA TYR A 206 -6.81 20.06 -0.02
C TYR A 206 -7.40 20.45 -1.37
N VAL A 207 -8.68 20.12 -1.58
CA VAL A 207 -9.41 20.37 -2.84
C VAL A 207 -10.63 21.26 -2.60
N GLN A 208 -10.83 22.27 -3.43
CA GLN A 208 -12.05 23.07 -3.43
C GLN A 208 -12.96 22.59 -4.56
N LEU A 209 -14.26 22.45 -4.27
CA LEU A 209 -15.26 21.99 -5.24
C LEU A 209 -16.24 23.11 -5.61
N ASP A 210 -16.79 23.05 -6.81
CA ASP A 210 -17.99 23.79 -7.20
C ASP A 210 -19.28 23.04 -6.80
N SER A 211 -20.44 23.61 -7.18
CA SER A 211 -21.76 23.02 -6.88
C SER A 211 -22.05 21.73 -7.65
N GLU A 212 -21.31 21.43 -8.72
CA GLU A 212 -21.45 20.21 -9.51
C GLU A 212 -20.48 19.10 -9.07
N GLY A 213 -19.63 19.38 -8.07
CA GLY A 213 -18.65 18.44 -7.54
C GLY A 213 -17.34 18.39 -8.33
N TYR A 214 -17.06 19.37 -9.19
CA TYR A 214 -15.78 19.49 -9.87
C TYR A 214 -14.80 20.34 -9.06
N ILE A 215 -13.52 19.97 -9.14
CA ILE A 215 -12.42 20.63 -8.44
C ILE A 215 -12.09 21.94 -9.15
N THR A 216 -12.14 23.03 -8.39
CA THR A 216 -11.80 24.38 -8.84
C THR A 216 -10.40 24.81 -8.39
N ALA A 217 -9.90 24.23 -7.30
CA ALA A 217 -8.55 24.46 -6.81
C ALA A 217 -8.02 23.27 -6.02
N VAL A 218 -6.70 23.10 -6.03
CA VAL A 218 -5.99 22.10 -5.21
C VAL A 218 -4.70 22.71 -4.66
N ARG A 219 -4.37 22.47 -3.39
CA ARG A 219 -3.14 22.97 -2.77
C ARG A 219 -2.53 21.95 -1.81
N GLU A 220 -1.24 21.70 -1.97
CA GLU A 220 -0.46 20.89 -1.03
C GLU A 220 -0.22 21.66 0.27
N LYS A 221 -0.46 20.99 1.41
CA LYS A 221 -0.17 21.51 2.77
C LYS A 221 -0.70 22.93 3.03
N THR A 222 -1.76 23.31 2.32
CA THR A 222 -2.45 24.59 2.49
C THR A 222 -3.94 24.32 2.50
N VAL A 223 -4.60 24.61 3.62
CA VAL A 223 -6.04 24.38 3.78
C VAL A 223 -6.81 25.41 2.96
N ILE A 224 -7.56 24.94 1.96
CA ILE A 224 -8.44 25.78 1.12
C ILE A 224 -9.93 25.38 1.23
N SER A 225 -10.23 24.29 1.93
CA SER A 225 -11.56 23.73 2.20
C SER A 225 -11.48 22.69 3.33
N SER A 226 -12.61 22.10 3.73
CA SER A 226 -12.64 20.92 4.62
C SER A 226 -12.32 19.60 3.90
N TYR A 227 -12.11 19.61 2.57
CA TYR A 227 -11.92 18.41 1.77
C TYR A 227 -10.43 18.09 1.60
N ALA A 228 -9.96 17.08 2.33
CA ALA A 228 -8.60 16.59 2.27
C ALA A 228 -8.49 15.40 1.30
N ASN A 229 -7.45 15.40 0.46
CA ASN A 229 -7.17 14.31 -0.47
C ASN A 229 -6.67 13.06 0.26
N VAL A 230 -7.12 11.88 -0.19
CA VAL A 230 -6.78 10.57 0.41
C VAL A 230 -5.52 9.92 -0.18
N GLY A 231 -4.66 10.70 -0.83
CA GLY A 231 -3.52 10.19 -1.58
C GLY A 231 -3.89 9.47 -2.88
N ALA A 232 -5.09 9.73 -3.43
CA ALA A 232 -5.54 9.12 -4.69
C ALA A 232 -5.88 10.17 -5.75
N TYR A 233 -5.18 10.06 -6.88
CA TYR A 233 -5.32 10.93 -8.04
C TYR A 233 -5.53 10.09 -9.30
N ILE A 234 -6.45 10.53 -10.15
CA ILE A 234 -6.89 9.79 -11.32
C ILE A 234 -6.81 10.71 -12.53
N PHE A 235 -5.92 10.40 -13.47
CA PHE A 235 -5.81 11.14 -14.72
C PHE A 235 -6.45 10.34 -15.83
N HIS A 236 -7.28 10.99 -16.66
CA HIS A 236 -7.99 10.32 -17.74
C HIS A 236 -7.06 9.63 -18.76
N SER A 237 -5.78 10.01 -18.82
CA SER A 237 -4.76 9.39 -19.67
C SER A 237 -3.35 9.53 -19.07
N ALA A 238 -2.61 8.42 -18.98
CA ALA A 238 -1.19 8.42 -18.61
C ALA A 238 -0.31 9.17 -19.63
N LYS A 239 -0.65 9.12 -20.93
CA LYS A 239 0.02 9.87 -22.00
C LYS A 239 -0.12 11.38 -21.78
N HIS A 240 -1.32 11.83 -21.43
CA HIS A 240 -1.58 13.25 -21.17
C HIS A 240 -0.89 13.72 -19.88
N PHE A 241 -0.98 12.92 -18.81
CA PHE A 241 -0.21 13.17 -17.58
C PHE A 241 1.28 13.35 -17.89
N ARG A 242 1.87 12.48 -18.73
CA ARG A 242 3.28 12.58 -19.11
C ARG A 242 3.64 13.93 -19.72
N SER A 243 2.84 14.45 -20.65
CA SER A 243 3.11 15.75 -21.28
C SER A 243 2.98 16.93 -20.29
N VAL A 244 2.06 16.86 -19.33
CA VAL A 244 1.94 17.91 -18.31
C VAL A 244 3.09 17.83 -17.32
N ALA A 245 3.44 16.63 -16.85
CA ALA A 245 4.53 16.42 -15.93
C ALA A 245 5.90 16.84 -16.52
N GLU A 246 6.13 16.59 -17.82
CA GLU A 246 7.33 17.04 -18.53
C GLU A 246 7.48 18.56 -18.46
N ARG A 247 6.44 19.31 -18.82
CA ARG A 247 6.43 20.78 -18.74
C ARG A 247 6.62 21.31 -17.32
N LEU A 248 6.00 20.65 -16.33
CA LEU A 248 6.18 21.01 -14.93
C LEU A 248 7.65 20.87 -14.51
N LEU A 249 8.32 19.79 -14.92
CA LEU A 249 9.72 19.51 -14.58
C LEU A 249 10.72 20.46 -15.26
N GLU A 250 10.34 21.06 -16.39
CA GLU A 250 11.07 22.11 -17.09
C GLU A 250 10.94 23.49 -16.43
N THR A 251 10.13 23.62 -15.38
CA THR A 251 9.93 24.88 -14.63
C THR A 251 10.71 24.86 -13.30
N PRO A 252 11.96 25.36 -13.24
CA PRO A 252 12.85 25.18 -12.08
C PRO A 252 12.33 25.84 -10.79
N ASP A 253 11.63 26.96 -10.88
CA ASP A 253 11.19 27.74 -9.71
C ASP A 253 10.17 27.00 -8.84
N ARG A 254 9.34 26.11 -9.43
CA ARG A 254 8.32 25.38 -8.67
C ARG A 254 8.92 24.30 -7.77
N ALA A 255 9.97 23.61 -8.22
CA ALA A 255 10.64 22.60 -7.39
C ALA A 255 11.31 23.24 -6.15
N ALA A 256 11.81 24.47 -6.27
CA ALA A 256 12.45 25.20 -5.19
C ALA A 256 11.46 25.67 -4.09
N GLN A 257 10.15 25.67 -4.36
CA GLN A 257 9.10 26.16 -3.45
C GLN A 257 8.53 25.09 -2.51
N GLY A 258 9.21 23.95 -2.35
CA GLY A 258 8.83 22.93 -1.35
C GLY A 258 8.62 21.51 -1.89
N GLY A 259 8.99 21.25 -3.15
CA GLY A 259 8.87 19.95 -3.81
C GLY A 259 7.88 19.95 -4.98
N LEU A 260 7.84 18.86 -5.75
CA LEU A 260 6.91 18.70 -6.88
C LEU A 260 5.81 17.68 -6.53
N TYR A 261 4.61 18.18 -6.22
CA TYR A 261 3.48 17.38 -5.75
C TYR A 261 2.42 17.15 -6.82
N ALA A 262 1.46 16.27 -6.52
CA ALA A 262 0.31 16.04 -7.41
C ALA A 262 -0.53 17.32 -7.60
N SER A 263 -0.64 18.18 -6.57
CA SER A 263 -1.35 19.45 -6.66
C SER A 263 -0.77 20.38 -7.72
N ASP A 264 0.53 20.32 -8.00
CA ASP A 264 1.17 21.16 -9.01
C ASP A 264 0.76 20.74 -10.41
N VAL A 265 0.77 19.42 -10.67
CA VAL A 265 0.31 18.85 -11.96
C VAL A 265 -1.17 19.18 -12.17
N ILE A 266 -2.00 18.94 -11.15
CA ILE A 266 -3.44 19.18 -11.25
C ILE A 266 -3.74 20.68 -11.41
N SER A 267 -3.01 21.56 -10.72
CA SER A 267 -3.20 23.01 -10.89
C SER A 267 -2.91 23.46 -12.33
N LEU A 268 -1.84 22.94 -12.95
CA LEU A 268 -1.55 23.22 -14.37
C LEU A 268 -2.68 22.71 -15.29
N MET A 269 -3.21 21.52 -15.03
CA MET A 269 -4.34 20.98 -15.81
C MET A 269 -5.63 21.80 -15.64
N LEU A 270 -5.89 22.31 -14.43
CA LEU A 270 -7.03 23.18 -14.15
C LEU A 270 -6.89 24.54 -14.87
N GLU A 271 -5.68 25.12 -14.92
CA GLU A 271 -5.38 26.32 -15.70
C GLU A 271 -5.67 26.10 -17.20
N GLU A 272 -5.49 24.87 -17.69
CA GLU A 272 -5.82 24.43 -19.05
C GLU A 272 -7.28 24.04 -19.26
N LYS A 273 -8.14 24.32 -18.27
CA LYS A 273 -9.58 24.04 -18.26
C LYS A 273 -9.95 22.56 -18.31
N GLU A 274 -9.05 21.68 -17.87
CA GLU A 274 -9.39 20.27 -17.66
C GLU A 274 -10.36 20.09 -16.49
N ARG A 275 -11.21 19.07 -16.60
CA ARG A 275 -12.20 18.77 -15.56
C ARG A 275 -11.67 17.68 -14.64
N PHE A 276 -11.65 17.99 -13.34
CA PHE A 276 -11.37 17.04 -12.27
C PHE A 276 -12.61 16.85 -11.41
N TYR A 277 -13.15 15.64 -11.35
CA TYR A 277 -14.27 15.32 -10.47
C TYR A 277 -13.79 14.98 -9.05
N GLY A 278 -14.47 15.49 -8.04
CA GLY A 278 -14.23 15.15 -6.64
C GLY A 278 -14.85 13.80 -6.29
N LEU A 279 -14.01 12.78 -6.06
CA LEU A 279 -14.47 11.47 -5.61
C LEU A 279 -14.52 11.41 -4.08
N ARG A 280 -15.70 11.65 -3.50
CA ARG A 280 -15.90 11.53 -2.05
C ARG A 280 -15.70 10.08 -1.58
N VAL A 281 -14.91 9.94 -0.52
CA VAL A 281 -14.72 8.72 0.27
C VAL A 281 -15.07 9.04 1.72
N GLU A 282 -15.85 8.16 2.35
CA GLU A 282 -16.21 8.32 3.76
C GLU A 282 -15.01 8.01 4.66
N GLU A 283 -14.82 8.81 5.72
CA GLU A 283 -13.70 8.67 6.67
C GLU A 283 -13.65 7.25 7.28
N GLY A 284 -14.83 6.68 7.59
CA GLY A 284 -14.97 5.32 8.11
C GLY A 284 -14.70 4.20 7.09
N ALA A 285 -14.47 4.52 5.81
CA ALA A 285 -14.20 3.55 4.75
C ALA A 285 -12.71 3.46 4.37
N LEU A 286 -11.85 4.22 5.04
CA LEU A 286 -10.41 4.23 4.79
C LEU A 286 -9.60 4.31 6.09
N ALA A 287 -8.30 4.07 5.98
CA ALA A 287 -7.31 4.40 7.00
C ALA A 287 -6.06 4.97 6.35
N ILE A 288 -5.55 6.07 6.89
CA ILE A 288 -4.28 6.67 6.48
C ILE A 288 -3.26 6.30 7.53
N CYS A 289 -2.28 5.46 7.18
CA CYS A 289 -1.22 4.97 8.05
C CYS A 289 0.12 5.64 7.71
N ALA A 290 0.15 6.97 7.62
CA ALA A 290 1.32 7.74 7.20
C ALA A 290 2.33 7.96 8.34
N THR A 291 1.88 7.90 9.60
CA THR A 291 2.68 8.05 10.82
C THR A 291 2.53 6.85 11.74
N PRO A 292 3.49 6.60 12.67
CA PRO A 292 3.36 5.55 13.68
C PRO A 292 2.07 5.64 14.50
N MET A 293 1.67 6.84 14.93
CA MET A 293 0.46 7.07 15.71
C MET A 293 -0.81 6.68 14.93
N GLN A 294 -0.87 7.04 13.65
CA GLN A 294 -1.98 6.67 12.78
C GLN A 294 -2.04 5.14 12.54
N LEU A 295 -0.88 4.52 12.33
CA LEU A 295 -0.79 3.06 12.20
C LEU A 295 -1.28 2.37 13.49
N GLU A 296 -0.84 2.83 14.65
CA GLU A 296 -1.26 2.26 15.95
C GLU A 296 -2.77 2.42 16.16
N HIS A 297 -3.33 3.60 15.83
CA HIS A 297 -4.76 3.82 15.88
C HIS A 297 -5.52 2.83 14.98
N PHE A 298 -5.03 2.58 13.76
CA PHE A 298 -5.65 1.60 12.87
C PHE A 298 -5.51 0.17 13.38
N ILE A 299 -4.34 -0.22 13.91
CA ILE A 299 -4.11 -1.54 14.54
C ILE A 299 -5.11 -1.77 15.68
N ARG A 300 -5.37 -0.75 16.51
CA ARG A 300 -6.36 -0.85 17.60
C ARG A 300 -7.77 -1.13 17.07
N ARG A 301 -8.19 -0.44 16.01
CA ARG A 301 -9.49 -0.68 15.35
C ARG A 301 -9.61 -2.07 14.74
N VAL A 302 -8.51 -2.61 14.20
CA VAL A 302 -8.51 -3.98 13.69
C VAL A 302 -8.55 -4.99 14.84
N SER A 303 -7.77 -4.75 15.90
CA SER A 303 -7.67 -5.65 17.06
C SER A 303 -8.94 -5.67 17.91
N SER A 304 -9.70 -4.57 17.95
CA SER A 304 -11.01 -4.48 18.61
C SER A 304 -12.14 -5.12 17.80
N GLY A 305 -11.93 -5.38 16.51
CA GLY A 305 -12.94 -5.88 15.59
C GLY A 305 -13.78 -4.78 14.91
N ASP A 306 -13.48 -3.49 15.13
CA ASP A 306 -14.16 -2.38 14.45
C ASP A 306 -13.90 -2.39 12.93
N VAL A 307 -12.72 -2.88 12.53
CA VAL A 307 -12.34 -3.11 11.14
C VAL A 307 -11.96 -4.58 10.99
N PRO A 308 -12.56 -5.34 10.06
CA PRO A 308 -12.19 -6.72 9.86
C PRO A 308 -10.73 -6.82 9.37
N ALA A 309 -10.02 -7.85 9.84
CA ALA A 309 -8.72 -8.22 9.28
C ALA A 309 -8.85 -8.50 7.76
N SER A 310 -7.86 -8.11 6.96
CA SER A 310 -7.93 -8.31 5.49
C SER A 310 -8.05 -9.79 5.10
N ARG A 311 -7.50 -10.68 5.92
CA ARG A 311 -7.64 -12.13 5.80
C ARG A 311 -7.39 -12.83 7.15
N LYS A 312 -7.81 -14.10 7.24
CA LYS A 312 -7.39 -14.97 8.35
C LYS A 312 -5.95 -15.44 8.12
N MET A 313 -5.11 -15.27 9.14
CA MET A 313 -3.69 -15.61 9.14
C MET A 313 -3.43 -16.87 9.97
N ARG A 314 -2.32 -17.54 9.69
CA ARG A 314 -1.78 -18.66 10.49
C ARG A 314 -0.56 -18.21 11.27
N PHE A 315 -0.67 -18.11 12.58
CA PHE A 315 0.41 -17.70 13.48
C PHE A 315 1.05 -18.93 14.14
N CYS A 316 2.36 -19.06 13.99
CA CYS A 316 3.16 -20.11 14.58
C CYS A 316 3.99 -19.56 15.73
N PHE A 317 3.66 -19.95 16.95
CA PHE A 317 4.37 -19.56 18.17
C PHE A 317 5.26 -20.70 18.63
N ASP A 318 6.54 -20.42 18.83
CA ASP A 318 7.37 -21.30 19.63
C ASP A 318 6.83 -21.37 21.06
N LEU A 319 6.96 -22.52 21.70
CA LEU A 319 6.48 -22.71 23.06
C LEU A 319 7.51 -22.16 24.05
N ASP A 320 8.71 -22.72 24.01
CA ASP A 320 9.78 -22.47 24.96
C ASP A 320 10.48 -21.13 24.66
N GLY A 321 10.68 -20.31 25.68
CA GLY A 321 11.25 -18.96 25.54
C GLY A 321 10.31 -17.92 24.89
N THR A 322 9.10 -18.32 24.45
CA THR A 322 8.14 -17.44 23.76
C THR A 322 6.78 -17.37 24.46
N LEU A 323 6.13 -18.52 24.70
CA LEU A 323 4.88 -18.58 25.47
C LEU A 323 5.10 -18.95 26.94
N VAL A 324 6.16 -19.72 27.20
CA VAL A 324 6.62 -20.04 28.54
C VAL A 324 8.12 -19.78 28.64
N THR A 325 8.63 -19.55 29.84
CA THR A 325 10.08 -19.39 30.05
C THR A 325 10.83 -20.70 29.79
N GLU A 326 12.15 -20.61 29.65
CA GLU A 326 13.02 -21.76 29.86
C GLU A 326 12.75 -22.39 31.24
N PRO A 327 12.90 -23.72 31.39
CA PRO A 327 12.60 -24.40 32.65
C PRO A 327 13.58 -23.94 33.74
N ARG A 328 13.05 -23.58 34.92
CA ARG A 328 13.89 -23.18 36.07
C ARG A 328 14.83 -24.30 36.52
N LYS A 329 14.40 -25.55 36.36
CA LYS A 329 15.23 -26.73 36.59
C LYS A 329 15.60 -27.35 35.24
N PRO A 330 16.88 -27.44 34.86
CA PRO A 330 17.28 -28.00 33.57
C PRO A 330 16.67 -29.39 33.32
N GLY A 331 15.98 -29.55 32.19
CA GLY A 331 15.33 -30.80 31.79
C GLY A 331 13.92 -31.03 32.38
N ASP A 332 13.49 -30.23 33.36
CA ASP A 332 12.16 -30.35 33.98
C ASP A 332 11.20 -29.27 33.46
N MET A 333 10.50 -29.63 32.38
CA MET A 333 9.55 -28.75 31.68
C MET A 333 8.31 -28.38 32.50
N SER A 334 8.08 -29.03 33.65
CA SER A 334 6.99 -28.63 34.57
C SER A 334 7.30 -27.33 35.30
N THR A 335 8.55 -26.86 35.24
CA THR A 335 9.02 -25.67 35.95
C THR A 335 9.08 -24.41 35.09
N CYS A 336 8.53 -24.45 33.87
CA CYS A 336 8.39 -23.29 33.00
C CYS A 336 7.29 -22.36 33.52
N ASP A 337 7.55 -21.05 33.54
CA ASP A 337 6.57 -20.03 33.92
C ASP A 337 5.87 -19.44 32.69
N PRO A 338 4.59 -19.04 32.77
CA PRO A 338 3.87 -18.43 31.66
C PRO A 338 4.40 -17.03 31.32
N ILE A 339 4.56 -16.75 30.02
CA ILE A 339 4.82 -15.39 29.51
C ILE A 339 3.47 -14.74 29.20
N ALA A 340 2.89 -14.10 30.22
CA ALA A 340 1.50 -13.65 30.23
C ALA A 340 1.10 -12.79 29.02
N LYS A 341 1.98 -11.86 28.58
CA LYS A 341 1.72 -10.99 27.42
C LYS A 341 1.57 -11.79 26.12
N ALA A 342 2.49 -12.73 25.86
CA ALA A 342 2.46 -13.55 24.66
C ALA A 342 1.24 -14.48 24.63
N ILE A 343 0.90 -15.09 25.78
CA ILE A 343 -0.30 -15.92 25.93
C ILE A 343 -1.58 -15.10 25.68
N SER A 344 -1.63 -13.85 26.15
CA SER A 344 -2.78 -12.95 25.88
C SER A 344 -2.96 -12.70 24.38
N ILE A 345 -1.86 -12.44 23.66
CA ILE A 345 -1.88 -12.27 22.20
C ILE A 345 -2.42 -13.52 21.51
N VAL A 346 -1.92 -14.70 21.87
CA VAL A 346 -2.40 -15.98 21.31
C VAL A 346 -3.91 -16.12 21.47
N ARG A 347 -4.42 -15.85 22.67
CA ARG A 347 -5.85 -15.93 22.95
C ARG A 347 -6.68 -14.93 22.13
N GLN A 348 -6.22 -13.68 22.03
CA GLN A 348 -6.94 -12.65 21.26
C GLN A 348 -6.90 -12.93 19.76
N LEU A 349 -5.78 -13.39 19.21
CA LEU A 349 -5.67 -13.77 17.81
C LEU A 349 -6.59 -14.97 17.49
N HIS A 350 -6.62 -15.98 18.35
CA HIS A 350 -7.54 -17.12 18.22
C HIS A 350 -9.00 -16.68 18.29
N GLN A 351 -9.36 -15.81 19.24
CA GLN A 351 -10.71 -15.26 19.36
C GLN A 351 -11.11 -14.42 18.14
N ALA A 352 -10.16 -13.72 17.52
CA ALA A 352 -10.35 -13.03 16.25
C ALA A 352 -10.47 -13.98 15.04
N GLY A 353 -10.41 -15.30 15.26
CA GLY A 353 -10.60 -16.34 14.25
C GLY A 353 -9.36 -16.62 13.39
N HIS A 354 -8.17 -16.26 13.87
CA HIS A 354 -6.91 -16.67 13.26
C HIS A 354 -6.53 -18.08 13.69
N THR A 355 -5.76 -18.78 12.86
CA THR A 355 -5.25 -20.11 13.21
C THR A 355 -3.99 -19.97 14.07
N ILE A 356 -3.97 -20.66 15.20
CA ILE A 356 -2.82 -20.73 16.09
C ILE A 356 -2.14 -22.09 15.95
N ILE A 357 -0.86 -22.04 15.65
CA ILE A 357 0.04 -23.19 15.55
C ILE A 357 1.07 -23.06 16.67
N ILE A 358 1.26 -24.10 17.46
CA ILE A 358 2.32 -24.16 18.46
C ILE A 358 3.46 -25.03 17.95
N THR A 359 4.69 -24.57 18.13
CA THR A 359 5.89 -25.38 17.88
C THR A 359 6.69 -25.56 19.14
N THR A 360 7.38 -26.69 19.24
CA THR A 360 8.37 -26.89 20.29
C THR A 360 9.55 -27.68 19.78
N ALA A 361 10.73 -27.35 20.30
CA ALA A 361 11.97 -28.09 20.07
C ALA A 361 12.26 -29.12 21.20
N ARG A 362 11.37 -29.29 22.18
CA ARG A 362 11.53 -30.26 23.28
C ARG A 362 11.80 -31.65 22.73
N GLY A 363 12.88 -32.28 23.19
CA GLY A 363 13.28 -33.63 22.77
C GLY A 363 13.82 -33.77 21.34
N MET A 364 13.86 -32.69 20.53
CA MET A 364 14.27 -32.77 19.13
C MET A 364 15.75 -33.08 18.91
N SER A 365 16.60 -32.87 19.92
CA SER A 365 18.02 -33.24 19.89
C SER A 365 18.28 -34.75 20.08
N GLY A 366 17.27 -35.52 20.49
CA GLY A 366 17.44 -36.89 21.02
C GLY A 366 17.02 -38.05 20.11
N GLY A 367 16.47 -37.81 18.92
CA GLY A 367 16.07 -38.93 18.04
C GLY A 367 14.87 -38.69 17.13
N GLY A 368 14.66 -37.46 16.66
CA GLY A 368 13.55 -37.12 15.76
C GLY A 368 12.20 -36.94 16.48
N VAL A 369 11.16 -36.68 15.68
CA VAL A 369 9.83 -36.25 16.15
C VAL A 369 9.17 -37.28 17.07
N ASP A 370 9.17 -38.56 16.69
CA ASP A 370 8.47 -39.60 17.45
C ASP A 370 9.08 -39.79 18.85
N THR A 371 10.42 -39.76 18.92
CA THR A 371 11.16 -39.84 20.19
C THR A 371 10.84 -38.65 21.10
N ALA A 372 10.75 -37.45 20.50
CA ALA A 372 10.39 -36.23 21.23
C ALA A 372 8.98 -36.29 21.81
N ILE A 373 8.01 -36.76 21.01
CA ILE A 373 6.61 -36.93 21.45
C ILE A 373 6.52 -37.97 22.57
N ALA A 374 7.20 -39.11 22.43
CA ALA A 374 7.19 -40.16 23.45
C ALA A 374 7.75 -39.66 24.80
N ALA A 375 8.78 -38.82 24.77
CA ALA A 375 9.42 -38.31 25.98
C ALA A 375 8.68 -37.11 26.61
N TYR A 376 8.16 -36.18 25.80
CA TYR A 376 7.68 -34.87 26.27
C TYR A 376 6.24 -34.54 25.89
N GLY A 377 5.55 -35.39 25.12
CA GLY A 377 4.20 -35.13 24.65
C GLY A 377 3.23 -34.89 25.80
N HIS A 378 3.13 -35.83 26.74
CA HIS A 378 2.18 -35.74 27.86
C HIS A 378 2.35 -34.45 28.68
N SER A 379 3.58 -34.14 29.12
CA SER A 379 3.83 -32.93 29.93
C SER A 379 3.59 -31.64 29.14
N THR A 380 3.87 -31.64 27.84
CA THR A 380 3.62 -30.48 26.96
C THR A 380 2.12 -30.23 26.78
N PHE A 381 1.33 -31.26 26.50
CA PHE A 381 -0.13 -31.11 26.37
C PHE A 381 -0.79 -30.70 27.69
N SER A 382 -0.35 -31.28 28.82
CA SER A 382 -0.84 -30.90 30.15
C SER A 382 -0.53 -29.43 30.45
N LEU A 383 0.69 -28.96 30.18
CA LEU A 383 1.07 -27.55 30.38
C LEU A 383 0.19 -26.59 29.56
N LEU A 384 -0.02 -26.88 28.28
CA LEU A 384 -0.88 -26.04 27.41
C LEU A 384 -2.32 -25.97 27.93
N LYS A 385 -2.85 -27.11 28.40
CA LYS A 385 -4.18 -27.20 28.99
C LYS A 385 -4.26 -26.41 30.30
N ASP A 386 -3.30 -26.60 31.20
CA ASP A 386 -3.27 -25.95 32.52
C ASP A 386 -3.15 -24.43 32.40
N LEU A 387 -2.38 -23.97 31.41
CA LEU A 387 -2.24 -22.54 31.11
C LEU A 387 -3.36 -21.98 30.23
N GLY A 388 -4.29 -22.80 29.76
CA GLY A 388 -5.37 -22.38 28.86
C GLY A 388 -4.85 -21.64 27.61
N ILE A 389 -3.81 -22.19 26.98
CA ILE A 389 -3.25 -21.68 25.72
C ILE A 389 -4.00 -22.37 24.57
N PRO A 390 -4.81 -21.65 23.77
CA PRO A 390 -5.51 -22.25 22.65
C PRO A 390 -4.55 -22.53 21.49
N TYR A 391 -4.80 -23.60 20.75
CA TYR A 391 -4.08 -23.97 19.54
C TYR A 391 -4.97 -24.85 18.65
N ASP A 392 -4.83 -24.70 17.34
CA ASP A 392 -5.46 -25.55 16.33
C ASP A 392 -4.54 -26.71 15.92
N GLU A 393 -3.23 -26.45 15.91
CA GLU A 393 -2.19 -27.40 15.54
C GLU A 393 -0.99 -27.31 16.50
N ILE A 394 -0.31 -28.43 16.71
CA ILE A 394 0.94 -28.49 17.49
C ILE A 394 1.95 -29.40 16.80
N HIS A 395 3.17 -28.89 16.60
CA HIS A 395 4.24 -29.56 15.87
C HIS A 395 5.52 -29.64 16.69
N PHE A 396 6.09 -30.83 16.79
CA PHE A 396 7.45 -31.04 17.31
C PHE A 396 8.43 -30.86 16.13
N GLY A 397 8.80 -29.61 15.85
CA GLY A 397 9.50 -29.19 14.63
C GLY A 397 8.91 -27.92 14.00
N LYS A 398 9.43 -27.46 12.86
CA LYS A 398 8.93 -26.24 12.17
C LYS A 398 7.91 -26.58 11.07
N PRO A 399 6.63 -26.15 11.20
CA PRO A 399 5.57 -26.33 10.23
C PRO A 399 5.47 -25.14 9.26
N HIS A 400 4.54 -25.20 8.31
CA HIS A 400 4.21 -24.07 7.43
C HIS A 400 3.24 -23.08 8.11
N ALA A 401 3.61 -21.80 8.15
CA ALA A 401 2.82 -20.72 8.73
C ALA A 401 3.03 -19.39 8.00
N ASP A 402 2.09 -18.44 8.16
CA ASP A 402 2.24 -17.08 7.61
C ASP A 402 3.20 -16.23 8.46
N VAL A 403 3.14 -16.42 9.78
CA VAL A 403 3.94 -15.65 10.75
C VAL A 403 4.58 -16.60 11.75
N TYR A 404 5.89 -16.43 11.99
CA TYR A 404 6.63 -17.18 12.99
C TYR A 404 7.04 -16.25 14.13
N VAL A 405 6.67 -16.60 15.36
CA VAL A 405 7.09 -15.93 16.59
C VAL A 405 8.00 -16.91 17.33
N ASP A 406 9.29 -16.63 17.30
CA ASP A 406 10.37 -17.47 17.85
C ASP A 406 11.47 -16.53 18.31
N THR A 407 12.10 -16.84 19.45
CA THR A 407 13.31 -16.17 19.96
C THR A 407 14.39 -15.91 18.89
N ARG A 408 14.41 -16.68 17.79
CA ARG A 408 15.39 -16.60 16.69
C ARG A 408 14.91 -15.94 15.38
N SER A 409 13.63 -15.54 15.25
CA SER A 409 13.11 -14.93 14.00
C SER A 409 12.49 -13.55 14.22
N LEU A 410 11.24 -13.47 14.68
CA LEU A 410 10.68 -12.29 15.35
C LEU A 410 11.06 -12.38 16.82
N ASN A 411 12.14 -11.70 17.22
CA ASN A 411 12.67 -11.78 18.58
C ASN A 411 11.54 -11.63 19.62
N ALA A 412 11.17 -12.72 20.28
CA ALA A 412 10.11 -12.76 21.30
C ALA A 412 10.42 -11.88 22.52
N MET A 413 11.68 -11.46 22.71
CA MET A 413 12.10 -10.47 23.70
C MET A 413 11.93 -9.01 23.22
N ALA A 414 11.55 -8.79 21.96
CA ALA A 414 11.22 -7.49 21.40
C ALA A 414 9.72 -7.18 21.55
N ASP A 415 9.29 -6.01 21.05
CA ASP A 415 7.90 -5.58 21.10
C ASP A 415 7.02 -6.36 20.11
N ILE A 416 6.58 -7.54 20.55
CA ILE A 416 5.75 -8.48 19.75
C ILE A 416 4.46 -7.84 19.21
N GLU A 417 3.86 -6.89 19.94
CA GLU A 417 2.66 -6.18 19.48
C GLU A 417 2.98 -5.34 18.23
N ARG A 418 4.14 -4.68 18.23
CA ARG A 418 4.62 -3.88 17.10
C ARG A 418 5.01 -4.74 15.91
N ASP A 419 5.77 -5.80 16.14
CA ASP A 419 6.26 -6.69 15.06
C ASP A 419 5.10 -7.42 14.37
N LEU A 420 4.07 -7.81 15.13
CA LEU A 420 2.83 -8.38 14.59
C LEU A 420 1.87 -7.32 14.05
N GLY A 421 1.92 -6.09 14.54
CA GLY A 421 0.87 -5.09 14.32
C GLY A 421 -0.45 -5.51 14.96
N TRP A 422 -0.42 -5.95 16.22
CA TRP A 422 -1.57 -6.38 17.02
C TRP A 422 -1.54 -5.69 18.39
N HIS A 423 -2.63 -5.04 18.80
CA HIS A 423 -2.72 -4.36 20.09
C HIS A 423 -3.55 -5.17 21.08
N VAL A 424 -2.99 -5.48 22.25
CA VAL A 424 -3.68 -6.18 23.34
C VAL A 424 -4.59 -5.21 24.10
N GLY A 425 -5.91 -5.32 23.87
CA GLY A 425 -6.91 -4.59 24.65
C GLY A 425 -7.12 -5.16 26.06
N PRO A 426 -7.77 -4.42 26.98
CA PRO A 426 -8.19 -4.97 28.27
C PRO A 426 -9.07 -6.19 28.03
N SER A 427 -8.75 -7.29 28.72
CA SER A 427 -9.50 -8.54 28.62
C SER A 427 -10.93 -8.28 29.10
N HIS A 428 -11.91 -8.23 28.19
CA HIS A 428 -13.30 -8.39 28.57
C HIS A 428 -13.49 -9.84 28.99
N VAL A 429 -13.12 -10.14 30.24
CA VAL A 429 -13.66 -11.30 30.93
C VAL A 429 -15.15 -11.01 31.02
N HIS A 430 -15.94 -11.63 30.16
CA HIS A 430 -17.36 -11.78 30.43
C HIS A 430 -17.46 -12.57 31.74
N SER A 431 -17.60 -11.85 32.86
CA SER A 431 -18.13 -12.40 34.09
C SER A 431 -19.56 -12.83 33.78
N GLN A 432 -19.73 -14.12 33.45
CA GLN A 432 -21.01 -14.79 33.61
C GLN A 432 -21.28 -15.00 35.10
#